data_AF-A0A7S2SZA3-F1
#
_entry.id   AF-A0A7S2SZA3-F1
#
_cell.length_a   1.000
_cell.length_b   1.000
_cell.length_c   1.000
_cell.angle_alpha   90.00
_cell.angle_beta   90.00
_cell.angle_gamma   90.00
#
_symmetry.space_group_name_H-M   'P 1'
#
loop_
_entity.id
_entity.type
_entity.pdbx_description
1 polymer ?
#
loop_
_entity_poly.entity_id
_entity_poly.type
_entity_poly.pdbx_seq_one_letter_code
_entity_poly.pdbx_strand_id
1 'polypeptide(L)'
;DRNLEDEYLENLVVLSKGKFLSGYAVSLGLFILGPLVDMIQAWPLNRIDDPNVHSVMAKEAVPTFCALLVLLFGLVACAVAYETESLRRQRRVILQITGAVYLSYVVIMSVEFAMLGNLWSFLYGKQGWILKLIFFDLPPLISLLFMSLPTFLVGEIMFLAILSFSVIIPTVLGYWQSMNDIVNSGIEFTRFSPFWEELCSDEDRPDIVRSCKIDYVYKMALPYILVNALMIAVIIVSALSEATNRRLFIWKKLTRAQHSKIIKDHKKKEETIIEMFQSF
;
A
#
# COMPACT_ATOMS: atom_id res chain seq x y z
N ASP A 1 15.86 -17.01 22.30
CA ASP A 1 14.88 -16.40 21.39
C ASP A 1 15.30 -15.09 20.72
N ARG A 2 15.74 -14.04 21.43
CA ARG A 2 16.12 -12.75 20.80
C ARG A 2 17.11 -12.87 19.62
N ASN A 3 18.14 -13.71 19.74
CA ASN A 3 19.09 -13.96 18.63
C ASN A 3 18.48 -14.70 17.43
N LEU A 4 17.42 -15.50 17.62
CA LEU A 4 16.80 -16.26 16.53
C LEU A 4 15.90 -15.40 15.66
N GLU A 5 15.20 -14.44 16.28
CA GLU A 5 14.38 -13.46 15.58
C GLU A 5 15.24 -12.55 14.70
N ASP A 6 16.35 -12.09 15.28
CA ASP A 6 17.30 -11.23 14.62
C ASP A 6 17.95 -11.91 13.41
N GLU A 7 18.36 -13.18 13.58
CA GLU A 7 18.92 -13.99 12.50
C GLU A 7 17.88 -14.33 11.42
N TYR A 8 16.60 -14.51 11.80
CA TYR A 8 15.51 -14.69 10.86
C TYR A 8 15.31 -13.43 10.00
N LEU A 9 15.20 -12.26 10.62
CA LEU A 9 15.00 -10.99 9.90
C LEU A 9 16.17 -10.67 8.96
N GLU A 10 17.40 -10.92 9.39
CA GLU A 10 18.57 -10.75 8.52
C GLU A 10 18.52 -11.69 7.32
N ASN A 11 18.17 -12.96 7.53
CA ASN A 11 18.04 -13.94 6.47
C ASN A 11 16.89 -13.60 5.50
N LEU A 12 15.77 -13.11 6.02
CA LEU A 12 14.65 -12.62 5.23
C LEU A 12 15.07 -11.49 4.30
N VAL A 13 15.80 -10.49 4.81
CA VAL A 13 16.29 -9.36 3.99
C VAL A 13 17.27 -9.81 2.90
N VAL A 14 18.11 -10.82 3.18
CA VAL A 14 19.02 -11.40 2.18
C VAL A 14 18.26 -12.04 1.03
N LEU A 15 17.30 -12.89 1.37
CA LEU A 15 16.56 -13.69 0.38
C LEU A 15 15.57 -12.84 -0.43
N SER A 16 15.16 -11.70 0.11
CA SER A 16 14.13 -10.85 -0.47
C SER A 16 14.66 -9.66 -1.28
N LYS A 17 15.97 -9.53 -1.58
CA LYS A 17 16.51 -8.38 -2.36
C LYS A 17 15.67 -8.03 -3.59
N GLY A 18 15.36 -9.03 -4.42
CA GLY A 18 14.54 -8.83 -5.62
C GLY A 18 13.14 -8.32 -5.30
N LYS A 19 12.53 -8.80 -4.21
CA LYS A 19 11.18 -8.43 -3.75
C LYS A 19 11.10 -6.98 -3.26
N PHE A 20 12.12 -6.51 -2.52
CA PHE A 20 12.19 -5.11 -2.10
C PHE A 20 12.32 -4.17 -3.30
N LEU A 21 13.27 -4.45 -4.20
CA LEU A 21 13.49 -3.63 -5.39
C LEU A 21 12.28 -3.64 -6.33
N SER A 22 11.67 -4.81 -6.55
CA SER A 22 10.45 -4.91 -7.36
C SER A 22 9.27 -4.21 -6.71
N GLY A 23 9.14 -4.29 -5.38
CA GLY A 23 8.09 -3.58 -4.66
C GLY A 23 8.19 -2.07 -4.87
N TYR A 24 9.38 -1.49 -4.73
CA TYR A 24 9.60 -0.06 -4.97
C TYR A 24 9.33 0.34 -6.42
N ALA A 25 9.77 -0.49 -7.38
CA ALA A 25 9.48 -0.26 -8.79
C ALA A 25 7.97 -0.28 -9.07
N VAL A 26 7.22 -1.21 -8.48
CA VAL A 26 5.76 -1.28 -8.57
C VAL A 26 5.11 -0.06 -7.89
N SER A 27 5.59 0.37 -6.71
CA SER A 27 5.08 1.60 -6.06
C SER A 27 5.24 2.82 -6.94
N LEU A 28 6.44 3.02 -7.51
CA LEU A 28 6.73 4.14 -8.40
C LEU A 28 5.87 4.07 -9.66
N GLY A 29 5.75 2.88 -10.25
CA GLY A 29 4.88 2.65 -11.40
C GLY A 29 3.43 3.03 -11.09
N LEU A 30 2.86 2.52 -10.00
CA LEU A 30 1.49 2.82 -9.59
C LEU A 30 1.28 4.29 -9.22
N PHE A 31 2.27 4.92 -8.57
CA PHE A 31 2.23 6.33 -8.21
C PHE A 31 2.23 7.24 -9.44
N ILE A 32 2.98 6.90 -10.48
CA ILE A 32 3.04 7.67 -11.74
C ILE A 32 1.82 7.39 -12.62
N LEU A 33 1.34 6.14 -12.64
CA LEU A 33 0.28 5.72 -13.56
C LEU A 33 -1.05 6.42 -13.27
N GLY A 34 -1.40 6.65 -11.99
CA GLY A 34 -2.64 7.36 -11.62
C GLY A 34 -2.72 8.76 -12.24
N PRO A 35 -1.80 9.67 -11.91
CA PRO A 35 -1.72 11.00 -12.51
C PRO A 35 -1.58 10.99 -14.03
N LEU A 36 -0.87 10.00 -14.61
CA LEU A 36 -0.73 9.89 -16.06
C LEU A 36 -2.05 9.54 -16.75
N VAL A 37 -2.81 8.59 -16.20
CA VAL A 37 -4.14 8.22 -16.71
C VAL A 37 -5.08 9.40 -16.61
N ASP A 38 -5.07 10.10 -15.47
CA ASP A 38 -5.89 11.29 -15.28
C ASP A 38 -5.51 12.40 -16.25
N MET A 39 -4.22 12.70 -16.42
CA MET A 39 -3.75 13.70 -17.39
C MET A 39 -4.18 13.37 -18.82
N ILE A 40 -4.17 12.09 -19.21
CA ILE A 40 -4.64 11.65 -20.53
C ILE A 40 -6.16 11.83 -20.66
N GLN A 41 -6.93 11.48 -19.62
CA GLN A 41 -8.39 11.64 -19.61
C GLN A 41 -8.81 13.11 -19.60
N ALA A 42 -8.11 13.94 -18.83
CA ALA A 42 -8.36 15.36 -18.68
C ALA A 42 -7.74 16.22 -19.80
N TRP A 43 -6.94 15.64 -20.69
CA TRP A 43 -6.30 16.36 -21.81
C TRP A 43 -7.26 17.23 -22.65
N PRO A 44 -8.50 16.80 -22.97
CA PRO A 44 -9.45 17.64 -23.70
C PRO A 44 -9.96 18.82 -22.87
N LEU A 45 -10.06 18.65 -21.54
CA LEU A 45 -10.56 19.64 -20.58
C LEU A 45 -9.49 20.66 -20.17
N ASN A 46 -8.22 20.23 -20.10
CA ASN A 46 -7.06 21.09 -19.79
C ASN A 46 -6.75 22.14 -20.89
N ARG A 47 -7.48 22.13 -22.01
CA ARG A 47 -7.43 23.20 -23.02
C ARG A 47 -8.33 24.40 -22.70
N ILE A 48 -9.16 24.29 -21.67
CA ILE A 48 -10.03 25.36 -21.21
C ILE A 48 -9.26 26.13 -20.14
N ASP A 49 -8.98 27.42 -20.38
CA ASP A 49 -8.29 28.31 -19.43
C ASP A 49 -9.20 28.63 -18.23
N ASP A 50 -9.32 27.69 -17.30
CA ASP A 50 -9.95 27.94 -15.99
C ASP A 50 -8.86 28.25 -14.94
N PRO A 51 -8.81 29.48 -14.39
CA PRO A 51 -7.82 29.86 -13.38
C PRO A 51 -7.90 29.01 -12.10
N ASN A 52 -9.04 28.39 -11.81
CA ASN A 52 -9.17 27.47 -10.68
C ASN A 52 -8.34 26.19 -10.91
N VAL A 53 -8.33 25.64 -12.13
CA VAL A 53 -7.60 24.42 -12.48
C VAL A 53 -6.10 24.60 -12.28
N HIS A 54 -5.53 25.74 -12.72
CA HIS A 54 -4.12 26.03 -12.52
C HIS A 54 -3.72 26.16 -11.04
N SER A 55 -4.60 26.71 -10.20
CA SER A 55 -4.35 26.83 -8.77
C SER A 55 -4.35 25.49 -8.04
N VAL A 56 -5.19 24.54 -8.50
CA VAL A 56 -5.27 23.18 -7.96
C VAL A 56 -4.04 22.38 -8.36
N MET A 57 -3.66 22.42 -9.63
CA MET A 57 -2.46 21.72 -10.12
C MET A 57 -1.17 22.20 -9.43
N ALA A 58 -1.05 23.50 -9.16
CA ALA A 58 0.11 24.03 -8.44
C ALA A 58 0.19 23.53 -6.97
N LYS A 59 -0.96 23.38 -6.30
CA LYS A 59 -1.04 22.88 -4.92
C LYS A 59 -0.81 21.38 -4.84
N GLU A 60 -1.24 20.62 -5.85
CA GLU A 60 -1.06 19.17 -5.92
C GLU A 60 0.37 18.77 -6.29
N ALA A 61 1.05 19.58 -7.10
CA ALA A 61 2.40 19.29 -7.59
C ALA A 61 3.42 19.13 -6.45
N VAL A 62 3.37 19.98 -5.41
CA VAL A 62 4.39 19.98 -4.35
C VAL A 62 4.35 18.71 -3.50
N PRO A 63 3.22 18.31 -2.88
CA PRO A 63 3.16 17.06 -2.11
C PRO A 63 3.42 15.83 -2.98
N THR A 64 2.89 15.81 -4.21
CA THR A 64 3.10 14.71 -5.16
C THR A 64 4.57 14.54 -5.51
N PHE A 65 5.28 15.64 -5.76
CA PHE A 65 6.72 15.62 -6.02
C PHE A 65 7.51 15.17 -4.78
N CYS A 66 7.14 15.64 -3.58
CA CYS A 66 7.76 15.18 -2.34
C CYS A 66 7.55 13.68 -2.11
N ALA A 67 6.35 13.15 -2.33
CA ALA A 67 6.05 11.73 -2.22
C ALA A 67 6.84 10.89 -3.25
N LEU A 68 6.94 11.37 -4.49
CA LEU A 68 7.76 10.74 -5.54
C LEU A 68 9.24 10.69 -5.12
N LEU A 69 9.78 11.80 -4.63
CA LEU A 69 11.16 11.85 -4.14
C LEU A 69 11.38 10.88 -2.99
N VAL A 70 10.46 10.81 -2.02
CA VAL A 70 10.55 9.86 -0.91
C VAL A 70 10.61 8.41 -1.40
N LEU A 71 9.77 8.03 -2.37
CA LEU A 71 9.80 6.68 -2.97
C LEU A 71 11.10 6.43 -3.76
N LEU A 72 11.57 7.41 -4.53
CA LEU A 72 12.83 7.32 -5.28
C LEU A 72 14.05 7.20 -4.35
N PHE A 73 14.13 8.04 -3.33
CA PHE A 73 15.17 7.97 -2.31
C PHE A 73 15.12 6.63 -1.57
N GLY A 74 13.93 6.11 -1.27
CA GLY A 74 13.76 4.77 -0.68
C GLY A 74 14.33 3.66 -1.56
N LEU A 75 14.05 3.68 -2.87
CA LEU A 75 14.60 2.72 -3.82
C LEU A 75 16.14 2.81 -3.87
N VAL A 76 16.69 4.01 -4.02
CA VAL A 76 18.15 4.23 -4.09
C VAL A 76 18.83 3.84 -2.79
N ALA A 77 18.29 4.25 -1.64
CA ALA A 77 18.82 3.92 -0.32
C ALA A 77 18.81 2.40 -0.09
N CYS A 78 17.73 1.70 -0.46
CA CYS A 78 17.69 0.24 -0.40
C CYS A 78 18.73 -0.40 -1.33
N ALA A 79 18.86 0.07 -2.58
CA ALA A 79 19.86 -0.45 -3.51
C ALA A 79 21.29 -0.27 -2.98
N VAL A 80 21.63 0.92 -2.49
CA VAL A 80 22.95 1.22 -1.89
C VAL A 80 23.19 0.37 -0.64
N ALA A 81 22.17 0.21 0.22
CA ALA A 81 22.29 -0.63 1.41
C ALA A 81 22.54 -2.11 1.08
N TYR A 82 22.02 -2.60 -0.05
CA TYR A 82 22.30 -3.96 -0.54
C TYR A 82 23.71 -4.15 -1.10
N GLU A 83 24.31 -3.11 -1.70
CA GLU A 83 25.65 -3.15 -2.28
C GLU A 83 26.75 -2.85 -1.24
N THR A 84 26.44 -2.12 -0.18
CA THR A 84 27.43 -1.71 0.84
C THR A 84 27.71 -2.83 1.84
N GLU A 85 28.96 -3.32 1.89
CA GLU A 85 29.35 -4.44 2.76
C GLU A 85 29.21 -4.15 4.27
N SER A 86 29.41 -2.90 4.71
CA SER A 86 29.25 -2.54 6.13
C SER A 86 27.78 -2.63 6.58
N LEU A 87 26.85 -2.17 5.73
CA LEU A 87 25.40 -2.25 5.96
C LEU A 87 24.86 -3.68 5.75
N ARG A 88 25.56 -4.50 4.97
CA ARG A 88 25.28 -5.93 4.82
C ARG A 88 25.40 -6.73 6.13
N ARG A 89 26.11 -6.20 7.14
CA ARG A 89 26.16 -6.75 8.51
C ARG A 89 25.03 -6.27 9.42
N GLN A 90 24.37 -5.15 9.10
CA GLN A 90 23.25 -4.58 9.87
C GLN A 90 21.99 -4.51 9.00
N ARG A 91 21.56 -5.65 8.44
CA ARG A 91 20.52 -5.70 7.39
C ARG A 91 19.14 -5.22 7.84
N ARG A 92 18.92 -5.00 9.14
CA ARG A 92 17.71 -4.34 9.67
C ARG A 92 17.54 -2.92 9.17
N VAL A 93 18.62 -2.25 8.81
CA VAL A 93 18.57 -0.89 8.27
C VAL A 93 17.67 -0.82 7.03
N ILE A 94 17.62 -1.88 6.20
CA ILE A 94 16.74 -1.93 5.02
C ILE A 94 15.25 -1.92 5.43
N LEU A 95 14.88 -2.65 6.50
CA LEU A 95 13.52 -2.65 7.03
C LEU A 95 13.14 -1.28 7.62
N GLN A 96 14.09 -0.63 8.31
CA GLN A 96 13.89 0.71 8.87
C GLN A 96 13.75 1.77 7.78
N ILE A 97 14.60 1.73 6.74
CA ILE A 97 14.47 2.60 5.57
C ILE A 97 13.11 2.40 4.91
N THR A 98 12.73 1.13 4.68
CA THR A 98 11.43 0.82 4.04
C THR A 98 10.27 1.35 4.87
N GLY A 99 10.29 1.09 6.18
CA GLY A 99 9.30 1.64 7.11
C GLY A 99 9.21 3.17 7.07
N ALA A 100 10.35 3.84 7.22
CA ALA A 100 10.41 5.31 7.20
C ALA A 100 9.89 5.89 5.87
N VAL A 101 10.20 5.26 4.74
CA VAL A 101 9.77 5.71 3.42
C VAL A 101 8.25 5.60 3.27
N TYR A 102 7.65 4.45 3.60
CA TYR A 102 6.20 4.28 3.46
C TYR A 102 5.41 5.07 4.51
N LEU A 103 5.92 5.21 5.73
CA LEU A 103 5.30 6.09 6.73
C LEU A 103 5.34 7.56 6.28
N SER A 104 6.49 8.02 5.77
CA SER A 104 6.62 9.38 5.23
C SER A 104 5.70 9.60 4.03
N TYR A 105 5.59 8.60 3.14
CA TYR A 105 4.64 8.62 2.03
C TYR A 105 3.19 8.80 2.52
N VAL A 106 2.74 7.98 3.49
CA VAL A 106 1.39 8.09 4.07
C VAL A 106 1.16 9.47 4.68
N VAL A 107 2.14 10.02 5.40
CA VAL A 107 2.04 11.38 5.98
C VAL A 107 1.92 12.44 4.88
N ILE A 108 2.77 12.42 3.86
CA ILE A 108 2.74 13.42 2.77
C ILE A 108 1.41 13.34 2.02
N MET A 109 1.00 12.14 1.64
CA MET A 109 -0.24 11.94 0.87
C MET A 109 -1.49 12.21 1.72
N SER A 110 -1.45 11.95 3.03
CA SER A 110 -2.58 12.31 3.90
C SER A 110 -2.71 13.83 4.09
N VAL A 111 -1.59 14.56 4.13
CA VAL A 111 -1.61 16.04 4.13
C VAL A 111 -2.17 16.57 2.82
N GLU A 112 -1.71 16.01 1.69
CA GLU A 112 -2.24 16.33 0.36
C GLU A 112 -3.75 16.07 0.29
N PHE A 113 -4.18 14.90 0.72
CA PHE A 113 -5.58 14.49 0.73
C PHE A 113 -6.46 15.39 1.62
N ALA A 114 -5.92 15.84 2.76
CA ALA A 114 -6.61 16.79 3.62
C ALA A 114 -6.76 18.18 2.97
N MET A 115 -5.78 18.61 2.17
CA MET A 115 -5.84 19.91 1.48
C MET A 115 -6.70 19.86 0.22
N LEU A 116 -6.64 18.75 -0.52
CA LEU A 116 -7.12 18.68 -1.90
C LEU A 116 -8.21 17.62 -2.13
N GLY A 117 -8.60 16.83 -1.13
CA GLY A 117 -9.60 15.77 -1.27
C GLY A 117 -10.95 16.25 -1.82
N ASN A 118 -11.39 17.44 -1.42
CA ASN A 118 -12.62 18.06 -1.93
C ASN A 118 -12.45 18.80 -3.26
N LEU A 119 -11.22 19.07 -3.71
CA LEU A 119 -11.00 19.80 -4.96
C LEU A 119 -11.37 18.96 -6.18
N TRP A 120 -11.42 17.64 -6.07
CA TRP A 120 -11.90 16.77 -7.14
C TRP A 120 -13.43 16.74 -7.26
N SER A 121 -14.13 17.56 -6.44
CA SER A 121 -15.58 17.62 -6.46
C SER A 121 -16.18 18.23 -7.71
N PHE A 122 -15.43 19.05 -8.45
CA PHE A 122 -15.91 19.58 -9.73
C PHE A 122 -15.97 18.50 -10.82
N LEU A 123 -15.10 17.49 -10.76
CA LEU A 123 -15.05 16.37 -11.71
C LEU A 123 -15.98 15.23 -11.32
N TYR A 124 -16.01 14.88 -10.03
CA TYR A 124 -16.62 13.65 -9.54
C TYR A 124 -17.70 13.86 -8.47
N GLY A 125 -18.07 15.11 -8.20
CA GLY A 125 -19.06 15.47 -7.16
C GLY A 125 -18.46 15.49 -5.76
N LYS A 126 -19.26 15.84 -4.75
CA LYS A 126 -18.82 15.99 -3.35
C LYS A 126 -18.12 14.75 -2.75
N GLN A 127 -18.15 13.61 -3.44
CA GLN A 127 -17.63 12.30 -3.07
C GLN A 127 -16.40 11.91 -3.89
N GLY A 128 -15.91 12.80 -4.76
CA GLY A 128 -14.69 12.60 -5.56
C GLY A 128 -13.46 12.25 -4.74
N TRP A 129 -13.44 12.60 -3.45
CA TRP A 129 -12.41 12.20 -2.50
C TRP A 129 -12.23 10.68 -2.41
N ILE A 130 -13.30 9.88 -2.58
CA ILE A 130 -13.22 8.40 -2.55
C ILE A 130 -12.46 7.90 -3.78
N LEU A 131 -12.73 8.47 -4.95
CA LEU A 131 -12.04 8.12 -6.19
C LEU A 131 -10.56 8.54 -6.13
N LYS A 132 -10.28 9.74 -5.60
CA LYS A 132 -8.90 10.19 -5.38
C LYS A 132 -8.11 9.18 -4.54
N LEU A 133 -8.70 8.76 -3.43
CA LEU A 133 -8.10 7.82 -2.50
C LEU A 133 -7.84 6.44 -3.15
N ILE A 134 -8.77 5.94 -3.97
CA ILE A 134 -8.64 4.65 -4.67
C ILE A 134 -7.59 4.67 -5.77
N PHE A 135 -7.59 5.71 -6.60
CA PHE A 135 -6.83 5.73 -7.84
C PHE A 135 -5.47 6.41 -7.71
N PHE A 136 -5.26 7.22 -6.67
CA PHE A 136 -4.07 8.07 -6.55
C PHE A 136 -3.31 7.82 -5.24
N ASP A 137 -3.99 7.83 -4.10
CA ASP A 137 -3.28 7.86 -2.80
C ASP A 137 -2.86 6.47 -2.30
N LEU A 138 -3.71 5.47 -2.51
CA LEU A 138 -3.53 4.13 -1.96
C LEU A 138 -2.83 3.08 -2.86
N PRO A 139 -2.90 3.13 -4.21
CA PRO A 139 -2.28 2.10 -5.05
C PRO A 139 -0.81 1.80 -4.74
N PRO A 140 0.04 2.80 -4.43
CA PRO A 140 1.43 2.53 -4.10
C PRO A 140 1.62 1.65 -2.86
N LEU A 141 0.65 1.61 -1.93
CA LEU A 141 0.71 0.75 -0.74
C LEU A 141 0.43 -0.72 -1.05
N ILE A 142 -0.22 -1.04 -2.18
CA ILE A 142 -0.45 -2.43 -2.63
C ILE A 142 0.89 -3.15 -2.84
N SER A 143 1.93 -2.40 -3.21
CA SER A 143 3.28 -2.92 -3.42
C SER A 143 3.87 -3.65 -2.20
N LEU A 144 3.41 -3.35 -0.97
CA LEU A 144 3.88 -3.99 0.25
C LEU A 144 3.63 -5.50 0.24
N LEU A 145 2.61 -5.96 -0.49
CA LEU A 145 2.34 -7.39 -0.73
C LEU A 145 3.53 -8.10 -1.38
N PHE A 146 4.24 -7.43 -2.28
CA PHE A 146 5.33 -8.02 -3.04
C PHE A 146 6.65 -8.01 -2.27
N MET A 147 6.80 -7.18 -1.23
CA MET A 147 8.05 -6.98 -0.51
C MET A 147 8.35 -8.04 0.56
N SER A 148 7.36 -8.88 0.94
CA SER A 148 7.51 -9.90 2.00
C SER A 148 8.08 -9.31 3.31
N LEU A 149 7.52 -8.17 3.72
CA LEU A 149 7.92 -7.47 4.95
C LEU A 149 7.40 -8.19 6.21
N PRO A 150 8.00 -7.92 7.38
CA PRO A 150 7.43 -8.33 8.66
C PRO A 150 6.03 -7.74 8.84
N THR A 151 5.09 -8.55 9.34
CA THR A 151 3.69 -8.19 9.52
C THR A 151 3.51 -7.00 10.45
N PHE A 152 4.36 -6.87 11.47
CA PHE A 152 4.33 -5.71 12.36
C PHE A 152 4.54 -4.39 11.60
N LEU A 153 5.51 -4.36 10.69
CA LEU A 153 5.82 -3.17 9.89
C LEU A 153 4.69 -2.84 8.89
N VAL A 154 4.18 -3.87 8.21
CA VAL A 154 3.03 -3.70 7.30
C VAL A 154 1.80 -3.23 8.07
N GLY A 155 1.56 -3.82 9.25
CA GLY A 155 0.47 -3.45 10.14
C GLY A 155 0.57 -1.99 10.58
N GLU A 156 1.75 -1.50 10.94
CA GLU A 156 1.96 -0.10 11.33
C GLU A 156 1.66 0.87 10.18
N ILE A 157 2.20 0.60 8.99
CA ILE A 157 1.96 1.44 7.80
C ILE A 157 0.48 1.44 7.43
N MET A 158 -0.15 0.26 7.37
CA MET A 158 -1.56 0.11 7.00
C MET A 158 -2.50 0.69 8.04
N PHE A 159 -2.18 0.54 9.33
CA PHE A 159 -2.95 1.14 10.41
C PHE A 159 -2.91 2.67 10.31
N LEU A 160 -1.73 3.27 10.08
CA LEU A 160 -1.62 4.71 9.87
C LEU A 160 -2.38 5.17 8.62
N ALA A 161 -2.31 4.42 7.53
CA ALA A 161 -3.04 4.73 6.30
C ALA A 161 -4.57 4.70 6.53
N ILE A 162 -5.10 3.62 7.12
CA ILE A 162 -6.53 3.52 7.44
C ILE A 162 -6.94 4.63 8.40
N LEU A 163 -6.16 4.87 9.46
CA LEU A 163 -6.49 5.88 10.45
C LEU A 163 -6.51 7.29 9.84
N SER A 164 -5.55 7.64 8.98
CA SER A 164 -5.48 8.96 8.34
C SER A 164 -6.56 9.13 7.26
N PHE A 165 -6.56 8.26 6.25
CA PHE A 165 -7.39 8.37 5.05
C PHE A 165 -8.85 7.98 5.26
N SER A 166 -9.15 7.04 6.16
CA SER A 166 -10.52 6.55 6.38
C SER A 166 -11.18 7.14 7.62
N VAL A 167 -10.42 7.52 8.65
CA VAL A 167 -10.99 7.94 9.94
C VAL A 167 -10.77 9.42 10.21
N ILE A 168 -9.52 9.86 10.41
CA ILE A 168 -9.20 11.21 10.90
C ILE A 168 -9.63 12.27 9.87
N ILE A 169 -9.11 12.20 8.65
CA ILE A 169 -9.33 13.26 7.65
C ILE A 169 -10.81 13.36 7.27
N PRO A 170 -11.49 12.25 6.89
CA PRO A 170 -12.91 12.32 6.55
C PRO A 170 -13.80 12.81 7.69
N THR A 171 -13.43 12.54 8.95
CA THR A 171 -14.19 13.01 10.13
C THR A 171 -13.95 14.50 10.38
N VAL A 172 -12.70 14.95 10.38
CA VAL A 172 -12.34 16.34 10.67
C VAL A 172 -12.84 17.30 9.58
N LEU A 173 -12.78 16.87 8.32
CA LEU A 173 -13.19 17.69 7.17
C LEU A 173 -14.67 17.50 6.77
N GLY A 174 -15.43 16.70 7.52
CA GLY A 174 -16.86 16.54 7.29
C GLY A 174 -17.24 15.76 6.03
N TYR A 175 -16.33 14.98 5.46
CA TYR A 175 -16.60 14.15 4.26
C TYR A 175 -17.74 13.15 4.52
N TRP A 176 -17.82 12.63 5.74
CA TRP A 176 -18.91 11.75 6.17
C TRP A 176 -20.28 12.44 6.25
N GLN A 177 -20.30 13.71 6.67
CA GLN A 177 -21.52 14.49 6.77
C GLN A 177 -22.08 14.76 5.38
N SER A 178 -21.22 15.08 4.41
CA SER A 178 -21.63 15.23 3.01
C SER A 178 -22.25 13.97 2.40
N MET A 179 -21.88 12.78 2.85
CA MET A 179 -22.49 11.52 2.39
C MET A 179 -23.89 11.33 3.00
N ASN A 180 -24.03 11.62 4.31
CA ASN A 180 -25.31 11.52 5.02
C ASN A 180 -26.33 12.55 4.51
N ASP A 181 -25.87 13.74 4.14
CA ASP A 181 -26.73 14.79 3.60
C ASP A 181 -27.34 14.38 2.25
N ILE A 182 -26.68 13.60 1.41
CA ILE A 182 -27.25 13.11 0.13
C ILE A 182 -28.35 12.06 0.34
N VAL A 183 -28.25 11.28 1.42
CA VAL A 183 -29.30 10.31 1.78
C VAL A 183 -30.56 11.06 2.21
N ASN A 184 -30.40 12.19 2.90
CA ASN A 184 -31.47 12.91 3.58
C ASN A 184 -32.01 14.13 2.81
N SER A 185 -31.19 14.76 1.97
CA SER A 185 -31.53 15.90 1.10
C SER A 185 -31.51 15.47 -0.36
N GLY A 186 -32.36 16.09 -1.19
CA GLY A 186 -32.46 15.79 -2.62
C GLY A 186 -31.08 15.79 -3.28
N ILE A 187 -30.82 14.77 -4.11
CA ILE A 187 -29.51 14.59 -4.72
C ILE A 187 -29.38 15.62 -5.84
N GLU A 188 -28.49 16.60 -5.68
CA GLU A 188 -27.87 17.24 -6.84
C GLU A 188 -26.94 16.19 -7.45
N PHE A 189 -27.49 15.33 -8.31
CA PHE A 189 -26.67 14.38 -9.04
C PHE A 189 -25.68 15.22 -9.85
N THR A 190 -24.40 14.90 -9.79
CA THR A 190 -23.44 15.44 -10.74
C THR A 190 -23.86 15.01 -12.14
N ARG A 191 -24.61 15.89 -12.84
CA ARG A 191 -25.17 15.79 -14.20
C ARG A 191 -24.77 14.52 -14.95
N PHE A 192 -25.32 13.38 -14.55
CA PHE A 192 -25.09 12.10 -15.21
C PHE A 192 -26.00 12.01 -16.42
N SER A 193 -25.79 12.85 -17.43
CA SER A 193 -26.68 13.04 -18.58
C SER A 193 -28.08 13.55 -18.22
N PRO A 194 -28.75 14.29 -19.13
CA PRO A 194 -30.10 14.79 -18.90
C PRO A 194 -31.13 13.67 -18.64
N PHE A 195 -30.92 12.49 -19.23
CA PHE A 195 -31.85 11.36 -19.13
C PHE A 195 -31.93 10.77 -17.71
N TRP A 196 -30.78 10.56 -17.05
CA TRP A 196 -30.78 10.02 -15.69
C TRP A 196 -31.17 11.08 -14.66
N GLU A 197 -30.86 12.35 -14.93
CA GLU A 197 -31.33 13.46 -14.10
C GLU A 197 -32.85 13.47 -14.07
N GLU A 198 -33.51 13.49 -15.23
CA GLU A 198 -34.97 13.46 -15.35
C GLU A 198 -35.57 12.23 -14.67
N LEU A 199 -35.03 11.03 -14.91
CA LEU A 199 -35.55 9.79 -14.33
C LEU A 199 -35.36 9.70 -12.80
N CYS A 200 -34.26 10.24 -12.28
CA CYS A 200 -33.94 10.17 -10.85
C CYS A 200 -34.43 11.39 -10.05
N SER A 201 -35.01 12.40 -10.71
CA SER A 201 -35.71 13.54 -10.09
C SER A 201 -37.23 13.52 -10.32
N ASP A 202 -37.76 12.49 -10.98
CA ASP A 202 -39.17 12.36 -11.33
C ASP A 202 -40.05 12.18 -10.07
N GLU A 203 -40.69 13.26 -9.61
CA GLU A 203 -41.56 13.25 -8.43
C GLU A 203 -42.79 12.35 -8.61
N ASP A 204 -43.20 12.07 -9.86
CA ASP A 204 -44.32 11.18 -10.17
C ASP A 204 -43.94 9.69 -10.01
N ARG A 205 -42.65 9.38 -9.85
CA ARG A 205 -42.13 8.01 -9.68
C ARG A 205 -41.20 7.90 -8.45
N PRO A 206 -41.76 8.03 -7.22
CA PRO A 206 -40.97 8.08 -5.98
C PRO A 206 -40.20 6.78 -5.68
N ASP A 207 -40.65 5.64 -6.20
CA ASP A 207 -40.00 4.34 -6.15
C ASP A 207 -38.70 4.30 -6.97
N ILE A 208 -38.72 4.89 -8.17
CA ILE A 208 -37.54 5.02 -9.03
C ILE A 208 -36.54 5.99 -8.42
N VAL A 209 -37.01 7.16 -7.97
CA VAL A 209 -36.16 8.16 -7.29
C VAL A 209 -35.46 7.52 -6.09
N ARG A 210 -36.19 6.80 -5.22
CA ARG A 210 -35.60 6.10 -4.07
C ARG A 210 -34.56 5.07 -4.49
N SER A 211 -34.82 4.33 -5.56
CA SER A 211 -33.88 3.32 -6.08
C SER A 211 -32.60 3.97 -6.64
N CYS A 212 -32.71 5.10 -7.35
CA CYS A 212 -31.55 5.89 -7.77
C CYS A 212 -30.70 6.37 -6.60
N LYS A 213 -31.33 6.85 -5.52
CA LYS A 213 -30.59 7.29 -4.31
C LYS A 213 -29.81 6.15 -3.67
N ILE A 214 -30.45 4.98 -3.54
CA ILE A 214 -29.83 3.78 -2.98
C ILE A 214 -28.67 3.31 -3.85
N ASP A 215 -28.86 3.21 -5.17
CA ASP A 215 -27.83 2.79 -6.11
C ASP A 215 -26.61 3.71 -6.08
N TYR A 216 -26.82 5.03 -6.02
CA TYR A 216 -25.73 6.00 -5.89
C TYR A 216 -24.94 5.81 -4.58
N VAL A 217 -25.64 5.65 -3.44
CA VAL A 217 -24.99 5.40 -2.15
C VAL A 217 -24.19 4.11 -2.19
N TYR A 218 -24.71 3.04 -2.78
CA TYR A 218 -23.96 1.79 -2.92
C TYR A 218 -22.72 1.97 -3.80
N LYS A 219 -22.85 2.63 -4.95
CA LYS A 219 -21.72 2.89 -5.86
C LYS A 219 -20.64 3.79 -5.25
N MET A 220 -20.98 4.61 -4.26
CA MET A 220 -20.03 5.45 -3.54
C MET A 220 -19.46 4.79 -2.28
N ALA A 221 -20.27 4.04 -1.52
CA ALA A 221 -19.83 3.38 -0.29
C ALA A 221 -19.07 2.08 -0.57
N LEU A 222 -19.43 1.33 -1.61
CA LEU A 222 -18.80 0.05 -1.93
C LEU A 222 -17.29 0.19 -2.25
N PRO A 223 -16.83 1.15 -3.08
CA PRO A 223 -15.41 1.33 -3.33
C PRO A 223 -14.62 1.64 -2.05
N TYR A 224 -15.18 2.43 -1.14
CA TYR A 224 -14.58 2.70 0.17
C TYR A 224 -14.47 1.43 1.04
N ILE A 225 -15.51 0.59 1.08
CA ILE A 225 -15.47 -0.70 1.80
C ILE A 225 -14.41 -1.62 1.18
N LEU A 226 -14.35 -1.70 -0.15
CA LEU A 226 -13.39 -2.53 -0.88
C LEU A 226 -11.95 -2.10 -0.61
N VAL A 227 -11.68 -0.80 -0.53
CA VAL A 227 -10.35 -0.27 -0.17
C VAL A 227 -9.92 -0.71 1.22
N ASN A 228 -10.77 -0.51 2.22
CA ASN A 228 -10.42 -0.87 3.59
C ASN A 228 -10.25 -2.39 3.71
N ALA A 229 -11.09 -3.16 3.03
CA ALA A 229 -10.94 -4.61 2.93
C ALA A 229 -9.61 -5.01 2.26
N LEU A 230 -9.20 -4.31 1.20
CA LEU A 230 -7.91 -4.53 0.53
C LEU A 230 -6.75 -4.27 1.50
N MET A 231 -6.77 -3.17 2.24
CA MET A 231 -5.71 -2.86 3.21
C MET A 231 -5.61 -3.89 4.33
N ILE A 232 -6.75 -4.37 4.84
CA ILE A 232 -6.78 -5.48 5.80
C ILE A 232 -6.24 -6.76 5.16
N ALA A 233 -6.61 -7.05 3.90
CA ALA A 233 -6.09 -8.20 3.18
C ALA A 233 -4.57 -8.14 3.01
N VAL A 234 -3.98 -6.95 2.82
CA VAL A 234 -2.52 -6.77 2.78
C VAL A 234 -1.85 -7.22 4.08
N ILE A 235 -2.43 -6.86 5.23
CA ILE A 235 -1.94 -7.29 6.54
C ILE A 235 -2.05 -8.83 6.68
N ILE A 236 -3.19 -9.41 6.28
CA ILE A 236 -3.42 -10.87 6.37
C ILE A 236 -2.42 -11.62 5.48
N VAL A 237 -2.24 -11.20 4.24
CA VAL A 237 -1.28 -11.83 3.31
C VAL A 237 0.15 -11.69 3.82
N SER A 238 0.49 -10.55 4.43
CA SER A 238 1.79 -10.37 5.09
C SER A 238 1.98 -11.37 6.24
N ALA A 239 0.95 -11.57 7.08
CA ALA A 239 0.97 -12.54 8.18
C ALA A 239 1.18 -13.98 7.69
N LEU A 240 0.48 -14.37 6.63
CA LEU A 240 0.63 -15.69 6.02
C LEU A 240 2.02 -15.89 5.37
N SER A 241 2.52 -14.85 4.69
CA SER A 241 3.86 -14.86 4.11
C SER A 241 4.93 -15.02 5.19
N GLU A 242 4.80 -14.26 6.28
CA GLU A 242 5.73 -14.34 7.41
C GLU A 242 5.69 -15.71 8.09
N ALA A 243 4.51 -16.26 8.35
CA ALA A 243 4.37 -17.60 8.94
C ALA A 243 5.06 -18.67 8.07
N THR A 244 4.92 -18.56 6.75
CA THR A 244 5.57 -19.47 5.79
C THR A 244 7.09 -19.30 5.81
N ASN A 245 7.58 -18.06 5.77
CA ASN A 245 9.01 -17.75 5.80
C ASN A 245 9.68 -18.20 7.11
N ARG A 246 9.01 -18.03 8.26
CA ARG A 246 9.46 -18.53 9.56
C ARG A 246 9.56 -20.05 9.59
N ARG A 247 8.57 -20.77 9.07
CA ARG A 247 8.61 -22.24 8.95
C ARG A 247 9.80 -22.68 8.10
N LEU A 248 10.00 -22.06 6.93
CA LEU A 248 11.13 -22.37 6.04
C LEU A 248 12.48 -22.14 6.73
N PHE A 249 12.60 -21.06 7.51
CA PHE A 249 13.81 -20.78 8.29
C PHE A 249 14.12 -21.89 9.30
N ILE A 250 13.11 -22.31 10.08
CA ILE A 250 13.25 -23.37 11.08
C ILE A 250 13.64 -24.69 10.40
N TRP A 251 12.94 -25.07 9.32
CA TRP A 251 13.24 -26.27 8.54
C TRP A 251 14.68 -26.27 8.01
N LYS A 252 15.14 -25.16 7.44
CA LYS A 252 16.51 -25.03 6.93
C LYS A 252 17.55 -25.23 8.02
N LYS A 253 17.31 -24.72 9.23
CA LYS A 253 18.20 -24.94 10.38
C LYS A 253 18.17 -26.40 10.86
N LEU A 254 16.99 -26.99 10.96
CA LEU A 254 16.85 -28.39 11.37
C LEU A 254 17.58 -29.34 10.42
N THR A 255 17.40 -29.17 9.11
CA THR A 255 18.06 -29.99 8.08
C THR A 255 19.58 -29.82 8.13
N ARG A 256 20.10 -28.59 8.34
CA ARG A 256 21.55 -28.37 8.52
C ARG A 256 22.09 -29.07 9.76
N ALA A 257 21.37 -29.01 10.88
CA ALA A 257 21.77 -29.67 12.11
C ALA A 257 21.79 -31.20 11.92
N GLN A 258 20.76 -31.77 11.30
CA GLN A 258 20.70 -33.21 10.98
C GLN A 258 21.83 -33.63 10.04
N HIS A 259 22.09 -32.87 8.97
CA HIS A 259 23.17 -33.17 8.04
C HIS A 259 24.55 -33.11 8.72
N SER A 260 24.79 -32.10 9.57
CA SER A 260 26.04 -32.01 10.34
C SER A 260 26.24 -33.18 11.31
N LYS A 261 25.13 -33.69 11.90
CA LYS A 261 25.17 -34.86 12.77
C LYS A 261 25.50 -36.13 11.98
N ILE A 262 24.86 -36.35 10.84
CA ILE A 262 25.14 -37.47 9.94
C ILE A 262 26.61 -37.47 9.51
N ILE A 263 27.17 -36.31 9.13
CA ILE A 263 28.58 -36.18 8.76
C ILE A 263 29.51 -36.55 9.93
N LYS A 264 29.22 -36.07 11.15
CA LYS A 264 30.00 -36.41 12.34
C LYS A 264 29.95 -37.90 12.68
N ASP A 265 28.76 -38.50 12.56
CA ASP A 265 28.57 -39.92 12.84
C ASP A 265 29.26 -40.80 11.79
N HIS A 266 29.25 -40.40 10.51
CA HIS A 266 30.04 -41.06 9.46
C HIS A 266 31.54 -40.97 9.72
N LYS A 267 32.05 -39.78 10.05
CA LYS A 267 33.48 -39.58 10.32
C LYS A 267 33.95 -40.41 11.52
N LYS A 268 33.16 -40.45 12.60
CA LYS A 268 33.44 -41.32 13.76
C LYS A 268 33.50 -42.80 13.39
N LYS A 269 32.55 -43.27 12.56
CA LYS A 269 32.55 -44.66 12.09
C LYS A 269 33.79 -44.98 11.25
N GLU A 270 34.20 -44.09 10.36
CA GLU A 270 35.43 -44.24 9.58
C GLU A 270 36.66 -44.31 10.49
N GLU A 271 36.77 -43.39 11.46
CA GLU A 271 37.87 -43.38 12.45
C GLU A 271 37.92 -44.71 13.24
N THR A 272 36.78 -45.21 13.73
CA THR A 272 36.72 -46.51 14.45
C THR A 272 37.11 -47.70 13.57
N ILE A 273 36.72 -47.69 12.28
CA ILE A 273 37.11 -48.75 11.35
C ILE A 273 38.63 -48.72 11.13
N ILE A 274 39.21 -47.54 10.91
CA ILE A 274 40.66 -47.38 10.73
C ILE A 274 41.42 -47.84 11.98
N GLU A 275 40.96 -47.47 13.17
CA GLU A 275 41.57 -47.92 14.44
C GLU A 275 41.52 -49.44 14.61
N MET A 276 40.41 -50.09 14.25
CA MET A 276 40.30 -51.55 14.28
C MET A 276 41.25 -52.24 13.29
N PHE A 277 41.49 -51.67 12.10
CA PHE A 277 42.41 -52.27 11.14
C PHE A 277 43.89 -52.00 11.47
N GLN A 278 44.20 -50.96 12.23
CA GLN A 278 45.58 -50.69 12.70
C GLN A 278 45.96 -51.48 13.96
N SER A 279 44.96 -51.97 14.71
CA SER A 279 45.18 -52.80 15.90
C SER A 279 45.28 -54.31 15.62
N PHE A 280 45.04 -54.72 14.36
CA PHE A 280 45.27 -56.07 13.83
C PHE A 280 46.66 -56.18 13.18
#